data_AF-A0A7N2MRP8-F1
#
_entry.id   AF-A0A7N2MRP8-F1
#
_cell.length_a   1.000
_cell.length_b   1.000
_cell.length_c   1.000
_cell.angle_alpha   90.00
_cell.angle_beta   90.00
_cell.angle_gamma   90.00
#
_symmetry.space_group_name_H-M   'P 1'
#
loop_
_entity.id
_entity.type
_entity.pdbx_description
1 polymer ?
#
loop_
_entity_poly.entity_id
_entity_poly.type
_entity_poly.pdbx_seq_one_letter_code
_entity_poly.pdbx_strand_id
1 'polypeptide(L)'
;MVNVQPVIGNAIENLMPQYAFLQFHMLTIEDKVLEMLNFSGGTIAGLSLGSWLSTLKSKVHAFSVCDDPDYFYNFVQGLLDGLEAGVDSHDIVNIQNAKGLGYAINTPEELKFVKEVASATGVVLDPVYSGKAAYGMIKDMTENPKKWEGRKILFIHTGGLLGLFDKIEEMNSLVGNWSRMDVHEDIPRKDGIGKMF
;
A
#
# COMPACT_ATOMS: atom_id res chain seq x y z
N MET A 1 -25.82 1.70 -17.02
CA MET A 1 -24.88 2.13 -15.95
C MET A 1 -24.76 0.98 -14.98
N VAL A 2 -23.63 0.25 -15.00
CA VAL A 2 -23.39 -0.83 -14.05
C VAL A 2 -22.97 -0.17 -12.73
N ASN A 3 -23.78 -0.36 -11.70
CA ASN A 3 -23.55 0.20 -10.37
C ASN A 3 -22.31 -0.50 -9.77
N VAL A 4 -21.21 0.24 -9.61
CA VAL A 4 -19.89 -0.30 -9.20
C VAL A 4 -19.79 -0.43 -7.66
N GLN A 5 -20.67 0.23 -6.91
CA GLN A 5 -20.67 0.21 -5.44
C GLN A 5 -20.86 -1.17 -4.79
N PRO A 6 -21.70 -2.09 -5.30
CA PRO A 6 -21.90 -3.41 -4.67
C PRO A 6 -20.67 -4.32 -4.81
N VAL A 7 -19.83 -4.10 -5.82
CA VAL A 7 -18.69 -4.98 -6.15
C VAL A 7 -17.52 -4.74 -5.18
N ILE A 8 -17.20 -3.47 -4.88
CA ILE A 8 -16.14 -3.10 -3.93
C ILE A 8 -16.56 -3.45 -2.50
N GLY A 9 -17.81 -3.19 -2.13
CA GLY A 9 -18.35 -3.56 -0.80
C GLY A 9 -18.27 -5.07 -0.55
N ASN A 10 -18.70 -5.89 -1.53
CA ASN A 10 -18.58 -7.35 -1.43
C ASN A 10 -17.12 -7.84 -1.44
N ALA A 11 -16.23 -7.18 -2.18
CA ALA A 11 -14.80 -7.52 -2.16
C ALA A 11 -14.19 -7.25 -0.78
N ILE A 12 -14.50 -6.10 -0.17
CA ILE A 12 -14.00 -5.76 1.17
C ILE A 12 -14.62 -6.68 2.23
N GLU A 13 -15.93 -6.89 2.23
CA GLU A 13 -16.60 -7.75 3.23
C GLU A 13 -16.22 -9.24 3.12
N ASN A 14 -15.98 -9.77 1.90
CA ASN A 14 -15.68 -11.18 1.72
C ASN A 14 -14.18 -11.51 1.68
N LEU A 15 -13.33 -10.57 1.24
CA LEU A 15 -11.89 -10.80 1.11
C LEU A 15 -11.14 -10.27 2.33
N MET A 16 -11.34 -9.03 2.75
CA MET A 16 -10.46 -8.37 3.73
C MET A 16 -10.48 -8.97 5.15
N PRO A 17 -11.62 -9.40 5.73
CA PRO A 17 -11.64 -10.03 7.06
C PRO A 17 -10.83 -11.32 7.13
N GLN A 18 -10.65 -12.04 6.01
CA GLN A 18 -9.81 -13.24 5.94
C GLN A 18 -8.31 -12.90 5.95
N TYR A 19 -7.93 -11.64 5.66
CA TYR A 19 -6.54 -11.17 5.57
C TYR A 19 -6.15 -10.18 6.69
N ALA A 20 -7.10 -9.75 7.54
CA ALA A 20 -6.89 -8.70 8.55
C ALA A 20 -6.31 -9.18 9.90
N PHE A 21 -5.94 -10.46 10.04
CA PHE A 21 -5.35 -10.98 11.27
C PHE A 21 -3.84 -11.22 11.09
N LEU A 22 -3.02 -10.16 11.12
CA LEU A 22 -1.56 -10.30 11.21
C LEU A 22 -1.01 -9.58 12.45
N GLN A 23 -1.01 -10.32 13.55
CA GLN A 23 -0.07 -10.13 14.64
C GLN A 23 1.30 -10.67 14.18
N PHE A 24 2.35 -9.85 14.30
CA PHE A 24 3.74 -10.22 13.99
C PHE A 24 4.09 -11.61 14.55
N HIS A 25 4.10 -12.61 13.67
CA HIS A 25 4.74 -13.90 13.85
C HIS A 25 5.39 -14.25 12.50
N MET A 26 6.66 -14.67 12.55
CA MET A 26 7.37 -15.22 11.40
C MET A 26 6.54 -16.36 10.80
N LEU A 27 5.87 -16.11 9.67
CA LEU A 27 5.17 -17.13 8.91
C LEU A 27 6.07 -17.56 7.76
N THR A 28 6.38 -18.85 7.74
CA THR A 28 7.00 -19.57 6.63
C THR A 28 6.06 -19.47 5.42
N ILE A 29 6.47 -18.75 4.37
CA ILE A 29 5.65 -18.52 3.17
C ILE A 29 6.05 -19.52 2.10
N GLU A 30 5.33 -20.65 2.05
CA GLU A 30 5.34 -21.57 0.91
C GLU A 30 4.20 -21.15 -0.05
N ASP A 31 4.63 -20.66 -1.21
CA ASP A 31 3.87 -20.31 -2.42
C ASP A 31 2.98 -19.03 -2.46
N LYS A 32 3.62 -18.00 -3.07
CA LYS A 32 3.18 -17.00 -4.09
C LYS A 32 2.32 -15.76 -3.70
N VAL A 33 2.95 -14.57 -3.95
CA VAL A 33 2.51 -13.15 -4.24
C VAL A 33 2.12 -12.27 -3.01
N LEU A 34 2.26 -10.93 -2.88
CA LEU A 34 2.56 -9.75 -3.71
C LEU A 34 3.02 -8.56 -2.82
N GLU A 35 4.32 -8.35 -2.64
CA GLU A 35 4.80 -7.32 -1.72
C GLU A 35 4.80 -5.92 -2.35
N MET A 36 3.98 -5.02 -1.82
CA MET A 36 3.84 -3.65 -2.31
C MET A 36 4.50 -2.67 -1.36
N LEU A 37 5.41 -1.81 -1.82
CA LEU A 37 6.13 -0.88 -0.93
C LEU A 37 6.31 0.52 -1.55
N ASN A 38 6.24 1.54 -0.70
CA ASN A 38 6.67 2.90 -0.97
C ASN A 38 8.17 3.13 -0.74
N PHE A 39 8.79 4.17 -1.27
CA PHE A 39 8.59 4.92 -2.51
C PHE A 39 9.89 5.71 -2.70
N SER A 40 10.95 5.02 -3.13
CA SER A 40 12.21 5.61 -3.59
C SER A 40 12.86 4.76 -4.69
N GLY A 41 12.14 3.75 -5.20
CA GLY A 41 12.68 2.67 -6.04
C GLY A 41 13.62 1.70 -5.30
N GLY A 42 14.38 2.16 -4.30
CA GLY A 42 15.31 1.32 -3.53
C GLY A 42 14.61 0.22 -2.75
N THR A 43 13.45 0.52 -2.20
CA THR A 43 12.61 -0.44 -1.50
C THR A 43 12.14 -1.58 -2.43
N ILE A 44 11.73 -1.25 -3.65
CA ILE A 44 11.30 -2.24 -4.67
C ILE A 44 12.50 -3.10 -5.09
N ALA A 45 13.65 -2.48 -5.35
CA ALA A 45 14.88 -3.17 -5.73
C ALA A 45 15.34 -4.15 -4.65
N GLY A 46 15.35 -3.72 -3.39
CA GLY A 46 15.78 -4.56 -2.26
C GLY A 46 14.89 -5.79 -2.06
N LEU A 47 13.57 -5.60 -2.11
CA LEU A 47 12.64 -6.74 -2.01
C LEU A 47 12.70 -7.66 -3.22
N SER A 48 12.71 -7.12 -4.44
CA SER A 48 12.68 -7.94 -5.65
C SER A 48 13.95 -8.78 -5.75
N LEU A 49 15.10 -8.18 -5.44
CA LEU A 49 16.37 -8.88 -5.36
C LEU A 49 16.38 -9.89 -4.19
N GLY A 50 15.91 -9.49 -3.01
CA GLY A 50 15.83 -10.38 -1.84
C GLY A 50 14.96 -11.61 -2.11
N SER A 51 13.78 -11.42 -2.69
CA SER A 51 12.90 -12.51 -3.11
C SER A 51 13.55 -13.39 -4.17
N TRP A 52 14.21 -12.81 -5.17
CA TRP A 52 14.93 -13.52 -6.22
C TRP A 52 16.06 -14.41 -5.69
N LEU A 53 16.79 -13.94 -4.68
CA LEU A 53 17.89 -14.67 -4.03
C LEU A 53 17.40 -15.69 -2.99
N SER A 54 16.20 -15.50 -2.45
CA SER A 54 15.58 -16.42 -1.49
C SER A 54 15.07 -17.71 -2.13
N THR A 55 14.58 -18.64 -1.32
CA THR A 55 13.84 -19.82 -1.80
C THR A 55 12.43 -19.48 -2.27
N LEU A 56 11.87 -18.33 -1.87
CA LEU A 56 10.52 -17.91 -2.25
C LEU A 56 10.40 -17.64 -3.75
N LYS A 57 11.45 -17.04 -4.35
CA LYS A 57 11.57 -16.69 -5.79
C LYS A 57 10.30 -16.09 -6.39
N SER A 58 9.53 -15.38 -5.57
CA SER A 58 8.26 -14.80 -5.99
C SER A 58 8.53 -13.48 -6.67
N LYS A 59 7.89 -13.28 -7.82
CA LYS A 59 7.92 -11.98 -8.49
C LYS A 59 7.21 -10.96 -7.62
N VAL A 60 7.90 -9.89 -7.27
CA VAL A 60 7.32 -8.75 -6.56
C VAL A 60 6.42 -8.00 -7.55
N HIS A 61 5.25 -7.50 -7.13
CA HIS A 61 4.60 -6.48 -7.93
C HIS A 61 4.40 -5.19 -7.14
N ALA A 62 4.79 -4.11 -7.78
CA ALA A 62 4.75 -2.76 -7.25
C ALA A 62 3.69 -1.94 -7.97
N PHE A 63 3.17 -0.94 -7.26
CA PHE A 63 2.21 0.02 -7.80
C PHE A 63 2.82 1.41 -7.67
N SER A 64 3.14 2.02 -8.82
CA SER A 64 3.71 3.36 -8.87
C SER A 64 2.63 4.42 -8.63
N VAL A 65 2.89 5.34 -7.71
CA VAL A 65 1.96 6.41 -7.32
C VAL A 65 2.44 7.84 -7.67
N CYS A 66 3.62 8.00 -8.30
CA CYS A 66 4.11 9.34 -8.71
C CYS A 66 4.69 9.39 -10.14
N ASP A 67 5.63 8.53 -10.48
CA ASP A 67 6.22 8.45 -11.82
C ASP A 67 5.62 7.29 -12.61
N ASP A 68 5.99 7.14 -13.87
CA ASP A 68 5.55 6.00 -14.66
C ASP A 68 6.35 4.72 -14.32
N PRO A 69 5.82 3.53 -14.67
CA PRO A 69 6.53 2.28 -14.46
C PRO A 69 7.92 2.22 -15.09
N ASP A 70 8.13 2.83 -16.27
CA ASP A 70 9.40 2.77 -16.99
C ASP A 70 10.51 3.49 -16.22
N TYR A 71 10.19 4.63 -15.61
CA TYR A 71 11.09 5.30 -14.67
C TYR A 71 11.55 4.35 -13.55
N PHE A 72 10.62 3.62 -12.91
CA PHE A 72 10.96 2.72 -11.82
C PHE A 72 11.69 1.47 -12.27
N TYR A 73 11.39 0.92 -13.45
CA TYR A 73 12.19 -0.17 -14.01
C TYR A 73 13.64 0.27 -14.22
N ASN A 74 13.86 1.43 -14.84
CA ASN A 74 15.20 1.98 -15.05
C ASN A 74 15.92 2.28 -13.72
N PHE A 75 15.20 2.83 -12.75
CA PHE A 75 15.76 3.12 -11.43
C PHE A 75 16.17 1.84 -10.69
N VAL A 76 15.30 0.82 -10.68
CA VAL A 76 15.61 -0.49 -10.08
C VAL A 76 16.78 -1.14 -10.82
N GLN A 77 16.80 -1.10 -12.16
CA GLN A 77 17.91 -1.63 -12.94
C GLN A 77 19.24 -0.98 -12.57
N GLY A 78 19.28 0.35 -12.45
CA GLY A 78 20.50 1.05 -12.04
C GLY A 78 21.02 0.63 -10.66
N LEU A 79 20.13 0.31 -9.71
CA LEU A 79 20.51 -0.23 -8.41
C LEU A 79 21.04 -1.67 -8.51
N LEU A 80 20.42 -2.51 -9.34
CA LEU A 80 20.85 -3.89 -9.58
C LEU A 80 22.22 -3.94 -10.25
N ASP A 81 22.44 -3.07 -11.24
CA ASP A 81 23.71 -2.95 -11.95
C ASP A 81 24.82 -2.47 -11.00
N GLY A 82 24.52 -1.47 -10.15
CA GLY A 82 25.45 -0.99 -9.13
C GLY A 82 25.82 -2.03 -8.05
N LEU A 83 24.98 -3.04 -7.86
CA LEU A 83 25.24 -4.20 -6.99
C LEU A 83 25.86 -5.38 -7.75
N GLU A 84 26.07 -5.26 -9.07
CA GLU A 84 26.51 -6.35 -9.95
C GLU A 84 25.64 -7.61 -9.82
N ALA A 85 24.32 -7.41 -9.62
CA ALA A 85 23.39 -8.50 -9.31
C ALA A 85 23.16 -9.48 -10.48
N GLY A 86 23.50 -9.09 -11.71
CA GLY A 86 23.42 -9.95 -12.90
C GLY A 86 21.99 -10.38 -13.27
N VAL A 87 20.99 -9.55 -12.95
CA VAL A 87 19.57 -9.84 -13.17
C VAL A 87 18.84 -8.64 -13.76
N ASP A 88 17.87 -8.89 -14.65
CA ASP A 88 17.02 -7.85 -15.22
C ASP A 88 15.87 -7.52 -14.27
N SER A 89 15.60 -6.23 -14.10
CA SER A 89 14.51 -5.72 -13.26
C SER A 89 13.14 -6.26 -13.70
N HIS A 90 12.89 -6.41 -15.00
CA HIS A 90 11.64 -6.95 -15.53
C HIS A 90 11.44 -8.43 -15.22
N ASP A 91 12.50 -9.19 -14.88
CA ASP A 91 12.38 -10.58 -14.50
C ASP A 91 11.87 -10.72 -13.05
N ILE A 92 12.30 -9.83 -12.16
CA ILE A 92 12.10 -9.96 -10.71
C ILE A 92 10.99 -9.07 -10.14
N VAL A 93 10.59 -8.01 -10.84
CA VAL A 93 9.48 -7.14 -10.45
C VAL A 93 8.50 -6.90 -11.61
N ASN A 94 7.22 -6.77 -11.28
CA ASN A 94 6.18 -6.25 -12.17
C ASN A 94 5.66 -4.92 -11.63
N ILE A 95 5.85 -3.82 -12.35
CA ILE A 95 5.47 -2.47 -11.91
C ILE A 95 4.22 -2.03 -12.65
N GLN A 96 3.16 -1.68 -11.91
CA GLN A 96 1.90 -1.19 -12.43
C GLN A 96 1.70 0.28 -12.08
N ASN A 97 0.94 1.01 -12.90
CA ASN A 97 0.61 2.40 -12.61
C ASN A 97 -0.63 2.47 -11.70
N ALA A 98 -0.49 3.10 -10.53
CA ALA A 98 -1.56 3.41 -9.57
C ALA A 98 -1.56 4.89 -9.17
N LYS A 99 -1.00 5.76 -10.00
CA LYS A 99 -0.91 7.21 -9.74
C LYS A 99 -2.27 7.90 -9.67
N GLY A 100 -3.25 7.41 -10.43
CA GLY A 100 -4.54 8.07 -10.56
C GLY A 100 -4.36 9.47 -11.16
N LEU A 101 -4.88 10.49 -10.48
CA LEU A 101 -4.81 11.90 -10.93
C LEU A 101 -3.41 12.51 -10.81
N GLY A 102 -2.51 11.91 -10.03
CA GLY A 102 -1.20 12.45 -9.77
C GLY A 102 -0.69 12.09 -8.38
N TYR A 103 0.57 12.45 -8.16
CA TYR A 103 1.20 12.31 -6.85
C TYR A 103 0.45 13.12 -5.79
N ALA A 104 0.09 12.48 -4.68
CA ALA A 104 -0.66 13.08 -3.56
C ALA A 104 -2.02 13.73 -3.95
N ILE A 105 -2.55 13.46 -5.15
CA ILE A 105 -3.87 13.96 -5.59
C ILE A 105 -4.81 12.77 -5.70
N ASN A 106 -5.91 12.81 -4.96
CA ASN A 106 -6.81 11.67 -4.85
C ASN A 106 -8.10 11.83 -5.62
N THR A 107 -8.66 10.71 -6.08
CA THR A 107 -10.07 10.67 -6.47
C THR A 107 -10.96 10.45 -5.25
N PRO A 108 -12.26 10.80 -5.31
CA PRO A 108 -13.21 10.48 -4.25
C PRO A 108 -13.25 8.98 -3.91
N GLU A 109 -13.07 8.11 -4.92
CA GLU A 109 -13.06 6.65 -4.75
C GLU A 109 -11.82 6.18 -3.99
N GLU A 110 -10.65 6.75 -4.25
CA GLU A 110 -9.41 6.43 -3.53
C GLU A 110 -9.54 6.79 -2.04
N LEU A 111 -10.09 7.97 -1.72
CA LEU A 111 -10.31 8.39 -0.34
C LEU A 111 -11.37 7.54 0.37
N LYS A 112 -12.46 7.22 -0.33
CA LYS A 112 -13.51 6.33 0.16
C LYS A 112 -12.94 4.94 0.46
N PHE A 113 -12.11 4.40 -0.44
CA PHE A 113 -11.45 3.12 -0.27
C PHE A 113 -10.59 3.11 1.00
N VAL A 114 -9.73 4.11 1.21
CA VAL A 114 -8.89 4.21 2.41
C VAL A 114 -9.74 4.19 3.69
N LYS A 115 -10.84 4.94 3.71
CA LYS A 115 -11.80 4.94 4.83
C LYS A 115 -12.44 3.57 5.04
N GLU A 116 -12.83 2.88 3.96
CA GLU A 116 -13.44 1.55 4.02
C GLU A 116 -12.46 0.51 4.56
N VAL A 117 -11.20 0.51 4.11
CA VAL A 117 -10.15 -0.37 4.66
C VAL A 117 -9.97 -0.14 6.16
N ALA A 118 -9.84 1.12 6.58
CA ALA A 118 -9.70 1.46 7.99
C ALA A 118 -10.91 1.01 8.82
N SER A 119 -12.13 1.22 8.30
CA SER A 119 -13.37 0.82 8.98
C SER A 119 -13.53 -0.69 9.10
N ALA A 120 -13.10 -1.45 8.08
CA ALA A 120 -13.30 -2.89 8.01
C ALA A 120 -12.20 -3.69 8.74
N THR A 121 -10.97 -3.18 8.75
CA THR A 121 -9.79 -3.95 9.20
C THR A 121 -9.08 -3.34 10.40
N GLY A 122 -9.34 -2.07 10.73
CA GLY A 122 -8.55 -1.30 11.69
C GLY A 122 -7.18 -0.86 11.16
N VAL A 123 -6.80 -1.26 9.93
CA VAL A 123 -5.55 -0.85 9.29
C VAL A 123 -5.76 0.47 8.57
N VAL A 124 -5.00 1.49 8.96
CA VAL A 124 -5.08 2.82 8.37
C VAL A 124 -4.04 2.97 7.27
N LEU A 125 -4.49 3.06 6.02
CA LEU A 125 -3.63 3.35 4.88
C LEU A 125 -3.56 4.85 4.64
N ASP A 126 -2.37 5.36 4.30
CA ASP A 126 -2.25 6.77 3.93
C ASP A 126 -2.75 7.02 2.50
N PRO A 127 -3.40 8.15 2.22
CA PRO A 127 -3.99 8.41 0.90
C PRO A 127 -2.96 8.80 -0.17
N VAL A 128 -1.75 9.21 0.22
CA VAL A 128 -0.71 9.64 -0.72
C VAL A 128 -0.07 8.43 -1.40
N TYR A 129 0.08 7.34 -0.66
CA TYR A 129 0.87 6.22 -1.09
C TYR A 129 0.21 4.86 -0.84
N SER A 130 0.19 4.36 0.40
CA SER A 130 -0.23 2.99 0.71
C SER A 130 -1.68 2.72 0.29
N GLY A 131 -2.54 3.74 0.40
CA GLY A 131 -3.93 3.74 -0.03
C GLY A 131 -4.10 3.65 -1.54
N LYS A 132 -3.38 4.48 -2.30
CA LYS A 132 -3.40 4.44 -3.78
C LYS A 132 -2.92 3.09 -4.31
N ALA A 133 -1.85 2.59 -3.72
CA ALA A 133 -1.23 1.37 -4.17
C ALA A 133 -2.10 0.14 -3.80
N ALA A 134 -2.70 0.11 -2.60
CA ALA A 134 -3.72 -0.88 -2.23
C ALA A 134 -4.97 -0.80 -3.12
N TYR A 135 -5.43 0.41 -3.43
CA TYR A 135 -6.55 0.64 -4.34
C TYR A 135 -6.25 0.08 -5.73
N GLY A 136 -5.05 0.36 -6.27
CA GLY A 136 -4.56 -0.20 -7.53
C GLY A 136 -4.50 -1.73 -7.51
N MET A 137 -4.04 -2.33 -6.42
CA MET A 137 -4.01 -3.78 -6.25
C MET A 137 -5.41 -4.39 -6.29
N ILE A 138 -6.34 -3.88 -5.47
CA ILE A 138 -7.71 -4.39 -5.43
C ILE A 138 -8.40 -4.20 -6.78
N LYS A 139 -8.14 -3.09 -7.46
CA LYS A 139 -8.63 -2.84 -8.81
C LYS A 139 -8.11 -3.88 -9.81
N ASP A 140 -6.80 -4.12 -9.88
CA ASP A 140 -6.21 -5.14 -10.76
C ASP A 140 -6.74 -6.55 -10.44
N MET A 141 -6.92 -6.88 -9.15
CA MET A 141 -7.51 -8.15 -8.73
C MET A 141 -8.96 -8.31 -9.18
N THR A 142 -9.74 -7.23 -9.09
CA THR A 142 -11.16 -7.20 -9.49
C THR A 142 -11.31 -7.29 -11.01
N GLU A 143 -10.45 -6.58 -11.75
CA GLU A 143 -10.47 -6.56 -13.22
C GLU A 143 -9.90 -7.85 -13.83
N ASN A 144 -8.93 -8.50 -13.16
CA ASN A 144 -8.24 -9.68 -13.65
C ASN A 144 -8.31 -10.89 -12.69
N PRO A 145 -9.50 -11.37 -12.28
CA PRO A 145 -9.63 -12.36 -11.20
C PRO A 145 -8.89 -13.68 -11.47
N LYS A 146 -8.88 -14.16 -12.72
CA LYS A 146 -8.14 -15.38 -13.12
C LYS A 146 -6.62 -15.27 -12.92
N LYS A 147 -6.05 -14.06 -12.99
CA LYS A 147 -4.63 -13.81 -12.73
C LYS A 147 -4.29 -14.12 -11.27
N TRP A 148 -5.25 -13.94 -10.37
CA TRP A 148 -5.07 -13.97 -8.91
C TRP A 148 -5.69 -15.19 -8.23
N GLU A 149 -6.43 -16.00 -8.98
CA GLU A 149 -7.07 -17.22 -8.48
C GLU A 149 -6.06 -18.20 -7.86
N GLY A 150 -6.36 -18.66 -6.64
CA GLY A 150 -5.52 -19.60 -5.89
C GLY A 150 -4.21 -19.01 -5.36
N ARG A 151 -3.98 -17.70 -5.49
CA ARG A 151 -2.77 -17.04 -4.99
C ARG A 151 -2.98 -16.55 -3.55
N LYS A 152 -1.91 -16.61 -2.75
CA LYS A 152 -1.85 -15.88 -1.48
C LYS A 152 -1.36 -14.46 -1.76
N ILE A 153 -1.71 -13.51 -0.92
CA ILE A 153 -1.37 -12.10 -1.16
C ILE A 153 -0.88 -11.49 0.14
N LEU A 154 0.41 -11.18 0.20
CA LEU A 154 1.02 -10.41 1.28
C LEU A 154 1.18 -8.94 0.87
N PHE A 155 0.26 -8.10 1.32
CA PHE A 155 0.43 -6.65 1.21
C PHE A 155 1.38 -6.13 2.29
N ILE A 156 2.43 -5.40 1.93
CA ILE A 156 3.33 -4.80 2.92
C ILE A 156 2.99 -3.33 3.14
N HIS A 157 2.59 -3.00 4.37
CA HIS A 157 2.31 -1.62 4.72
C HIS A 157 3.59 -0.91 5.20
N THR A 158 4.10 0.01 4.39
CA THR A 158 5.32 0.80 4.68
C THR A 158 5.12 1.98 5.63
N GLY A 159 3.95 2.13 6.24
CA GLY A 159 3.57 3.34 6.98
C GLY A 159 3.08 4.46 6.05
N GLY A 160 3.47 5.70 6.32
CA GLY A 160 2.98 6.89 5.60
C GLY A 160 1.82 7.61 6.28
N LEU A 161 1.42 7.18 7.48
CA LEU A 161 0.22 7.66 8.21
C LEU A 161 0.10 9.19 8.27
N LEU A 162 1.22 9.91 8.35
CA LEU A 162 1.24 11.37 8.39
C LEU A 162 0.66 12.02 7.11
N GLY A 163 0.63 11.30 5.98
CA GLY A 163 -0.01 11.76 4.75
C GLY A 163 -1.53 11.97 4.86
N LEU A 164 -2.16 11.52 5.96
CA LEU A 164 -3.56 11.85 6.25
C LEU A 164 -3.76 13.32 6.62
N PHE A 165 -2.76 13.98 7.23
CA PHE A 165 -2.90 15.38 7.66
C PHE A 165 -3.14 16.31 6.47
N ASP A 166 -2.50 16.04 5.34
CA ASP A 166 -2.68 16.80 4.09
C ASP A 166 -4.08 16.61 3.47
N LYS A 167 -4.84 15.59 3.92
CA LYS A 167 -6.14 15.20 3.37
C LYS A 167 -7.31 15.41 4.32
N ILE A 168 -7.11 16.11 5.43
CA ILE A 168 -8.17 16.33 6.42
C ILE A 168 -9.42 16.95 5.80
N GLU A 169 -9.29 18.03 5.02
CA GLU A 169 -10.45 18.71 4.43
C GLU A 169 -11.25 17.80 3.49
N GLU A 170 -10.57 17.04 2.64
CA GLU A 170 -11.18 16.10 1.70
C GLU A 170 -11.84 14.91 2.45
N MET A 171 -11.19 14.43 3.51
CA MET A 171 -11.65 13.29 4.32
C MET A 171 -12.76 13.66 5.32
N ASN A 172 -12.89 14.92 5.73
CA ASN A 172 -13.88 15.36 6.73
C ASN A 172 -15.31 14.95 6.36
N SER A 173 -15.65 15.04 5.07
CA SER A 173 -16.97 14.63 4.56
C SER A 173 -17.23 13.11 4.67
N LEU A 174 -16.17 12.30 4.73
CA LEU A 174 -16.23 10.84 4.76
C LEU A 174 -16.19 10.26 6.18
N VAL A 175 -15.62 11.00 7.13
CA VAL A 175 -15.42 10.52 8.51
C VAL A 175 -16.53 10.93 9.48
N GLY A 176 -17.46 11.79 9.06
CA GLY A 176 -18.80 12.00 9.66
C GLY A 176 -18.83 12.13 11.20
N ASN A 177 -18.99 11.00 11.89
CA ASN A 177 -19.10 10.92 13.36
C ASN A 177 -17.75 10.80 14.09
N TRP A 178 -16.63 10.79 13.36
CA TRP A 178 -15.30 10.71 13.96
C TRP A 178 -14.99 12.05 14.59
N SER A 179 -15.00 12.09 15.92
CA SER A 179 -14.56 13.23 16.68
C SER A 179 -13.06 13.13 16.92
N ARG A 180 -12.41 14.29 17.03
CA ARG A 180 -11.05 14.36 17.56
C ARG A 180 -11.04 13.67 18.92
N MET A 181 -10.15 12.70 19.10
CA MET A 181 -9.94 12.10 20.41
C MET A 181 -9.44 13.19 21.36
N ASP A 182 -10.20 13.46 22.42
CA ASP A 182 -9.75 14.31 23.51
C ASP A 182 -8.67 13.54 24.28
N VAL A 183 -7.42 13.82 23.94
CA VAL A 183 -6.27 13.31 24.70
C VAL A 183 -6.11 14.22 25.89
N HIS A 184 -6.62 13.79 27.05
CA HIS A 184 -6.34 14.46 28.31
C HIS A 184 -4.84 14.39 28.57
N GLU A 185 -4.16 15.54 28.64
CA GLU A 185 -2.75 15.59 29.07
C GLU A 185 -2.71 15.23 30.56
N ASP A 186 -2.55 13.95 30.89
CA ASP A 186 -2.39 13.47 32.27
C ASP A 186 -1.07 13.94 32.91
N ILE A 187 -0.15 14.49 32.10
CA ILE A 187 1.14 15.01 32.52
C ILE A 187 1.15 16.52 32.28
N PRO A 188 1.03 17.35 33.33
CA PRO A 188 1.16 18.79 33.21
C PRO A 188 2.51 19.13 32.58
N ARG A 189 2.49 19.96 31.54
CA ARG A 189 3.70 20.53 30.97
C ARG A 189 4.47 21.25 32.07
N LYS A 190 5.64 20.73 32.45
CA LYS A 190 6.60 21.49 33.25
C LYS A 190 7.28 22.48 32.32
N ASP A 191 7.20 23.76 32.66
CA ASP A 191 7.89 24.83 31.94
C ASP A 191 9.36 24.45 31.69
N GLY A 192 9.73 24.39 30.41
CA GLY A 192 11.13 24.23 29.98
C GLY A 192 11.60 22.81 29.61
N ILE A 193 10.77 21.77 29.63
CA ILE A 193 11.17 20.43 29.15
C ILE A 193 10.19 19.91 28.09
N GLY A 194 10.69 19.75 26.86
CA GLY A 194 10.06 18.91 25.84
C GLY A 194 9.51 19.64 24.62
N LYS A 195 10.39 20.14 23.75
CA LYS A 195 10.08 20.21 22.32
C LYS A 195 10.84 19.08 21.62
N MET A 196 10.17 17.97 21.41
CA MET A 196 10.40 17.10 20.26
C MET A 196 9.01 16.66 19.82
N PHE A 197 8.41 17.47 18.96
CA PHE A 197 7.76 17.18 17.68
C PHE A 197 7.28 18.51 17.11
#